data_AF-A0A5N6Q2F4-F1
#
_entry.id   AF-A0A5N6Q2F4-F1
#
_cell.length_a   1.000
_cell.length_b   1.000
_cell.length_c   1.000
_cell.angle_alpha   90.00
_cell.angle_beta   90.00
_cell.angle_gamma   90.00
#
_symmetry.space_group_name_H-M   'P 1'
#
loop_
_entity.id
_entity.type
_entity.pdbx_description
1 polymer ?
#
loop_
_entity_poly.entity_id
_entity_poly.type
_entity_poly.pdbx_seq_one_letter_code
_entity_poly.pdbx_strand_id
1 'polypeptide(L)'
;MEYNCKEFKVGKCEGEKLVDGEILPLVLAPPEPKKNGIDSLLESLKKNKEWFDEMVTKNSAVLLRGFDVKNAVEFNDIVEAFGWEDIRYVGPAPRTHVHKRVWTANEGPLSEFIYYHHEMVLINEFPKKVILFCEVPPPEGGETPFVPSFKVTERMMEEFPEFVDEVEEKGLKYTFIALSSDNTTSMRGRGWQDAFATHDQQEAERRYACIPPYNNQHENSKGKGARDGRGMARKWWCEDDFGTETIDKGVRGKEREADVVQHVGRDKTIFTSKKSLGCHLQIDGLLA
;
A
#
# COMPACT_ATOMS: atom_id res chain seq x y z
N MET A 1 1.73 5.27 25.38
CA MET A 1 3.03 5.90 25.09
C MET A 1 2.80 7.36 24.72
N GLU A 2 3.69 8.27 25.11
CA GLU A 2 3.56 9.68 24.72
C GLU A 2 4.12 9.91 23.31
N TYR A 3 3.24 10.19 22.34
CA TYR A 3 3.60 10.69 21.02
C TYR A 3 3.95 12.19 21.08
N ASN A 4 4.88 12.56 21.96
CA ASN A 4 5.14 13.95 22.30
C ASN A 4 6.01 14.61 21.22
N CYS A 5 5.38 15.35 20.31
CA CYS A 5 6.04 16.29 19.41
C CYS A 5 5.34 17.63 19.53
N LYS A 6 6.07 18.71 19.85
CA LYS A 6 5.47 20.05 19.99
C LYS A 6 4.89 20.59 18.67
N GLU A 7 5.30 20.02 17.55
CA GLU A 7 4.88 20.45 16.22
C GLU A 7 3.58 19.80 15.74
N PHE A 8 3.08 18.77 16.43
CA PHE A 8 1.85 18.07 16.05
C PHE A 8 0.99 17.77 17.27
N LYS A 9 -0.32 17.95 17.13
CA LYS A 9 -1.29 17.48 18.10
C LYS A 9 -1.75 16.08 17.70
N VAL A 10 -1.70 15.12 18.63
CA VAL A 10 -2.30 13.80 18.41
C VAL A 10 -3.82 13.98 18.32
N GLY A 11 -4.38 13.58 17.18
CA GLY A 11 -5.80 13.59 16.90
C GLY A 11 -6.46 12.25 17.16
N LYS A 12 -7.70 12.12 16.66
CA LYS A 12 -8.40 10.84 16.56
C LYS A 12 -9.08 10.75 15.20
N CYS A 13 -9.29 9.54 14.72
CA CYS A 13 -10.19 9.30 13.60
C CYS A 13 -11.12 8.12 13.90
N GLU A 14 -12.25 8.08 13.22
CA GLU A 14 -13.10 6.90 13.26
C GLU A 14 -12.38 5.70 12.63
N GLY A 15 -12.66 4.50 13.16
CA GLY A 15 -11.96 3.28 12.76
C GLY A 15 -10.55 3.12 13.34
N GLU A 16 -10.03 4.08 14.12
CA GLU A 16 -8.74 3.94 14.80
C GLU A 16 -8.74 2.75 15.76
N LYS A 17 -7.65 1.96 15.76
CA LYS A 17 -7.49 0.79 16.63
C LYS A 17 -6.20 0.86 17.41
N LEU A 18 -6.17 0.17 18.55
CA LEU A 18 -4.94 -0.10 19.28
C LEU A 18 -4.43 -1.49 18.89
N VAL A 19 -3.24 -1.56 18.30
CA VAL A 19 -2.60 -2.80 17.86
C VAL A 19 -1.24 -2.91 18.54
N ASP A 20 -1.04 -3.92 19.37
CA ASP A 20 0.17 -4.11 20.19
C ASP A 20 0.56 -2.89 21.04
N GLY A 21 -0.43 -2.11 21.49
CA GLY A 21 -0.20 -0.90 22.28
C GLY A 21 0.06 0.37 21.45
N GLU A 22 0.01 0.28 20.11
CA GLU A 22 0.17 1.41 19.19
C GLU A 22 -1.14 1.81 18.52
N ILE A 23 -1.35 3.12 18.36
CA ILE A 23 -2.54 3.67 17.68
C ILE A 23 -2.37 3.48 16.17
N LEU A 24 -3.42 3.00 15.51
CA LEU A 24 -3.44 2.69 14.08
C LEU A 24 -4.71 3.27 13.41
N PRO A 25 -4.60 4.23 12.48
CA PRO A 25 -3.39 5.02 12.19
C PRO A 25 -3.10 6.03 13.30
N LEU A 26 -1.85 6.47 13.43
CA LEU A 26 -1.55 7.65 14.24
C LEU A 26 -2.06 8.90 13.53
N VAL A 27 -3.01 9.61 14.13
CA VAL A 27 -3.53 10.87 13.59
C VAL A 27 -2.72 12.04 14.13
N LEU A 28 -2.13 12.82 13.23
CA LEU A 28 -1.42 14.05 13.56
C LEU A 28 -2.15 15.24 12.95
N ALA A 29 -2.45 16.22 13.79
CA ALA A 29 -3.13 17.45 13.44
C ALA A 29 -2.26 18.68 13.73
N PRO A 30 -2.60 19.86 13.20
CA PRO A 30 -1.94 21.10 13.56
C PRO A 30 -1.86 21.28 15.08
N PRO A 31 -0.74 21.79 15.61
CA PRO A 31 -0.57 21.99 17.05
C PRO A 31 -1.57 23.03 17.58
N GLU A 32 -1.97 23.98 16.73
CA GLU A 32 -2.97 25.01 17.00
C GLU A 32 -3.79 25.28 15.71
N PRO A 33 -5.07 25.69 15.81
CA PRO A 33 -5.92 25.93 14.63
C PRO A 33 -5.36 26.93 13.60
N LYS A 34 -4.56 27.90 14.06
CA LYS A 34 -3.94 28.93 13.19
C LYS A 34 -2.64 28.46 12.51
N LYS A 35 -2.12 27.28 12.87
CA LYS A 35 -0.87 26.70 12.33
C LYS A 35 -1.16 25.52 11.40
N ASN A 36 -2.22 25.62 10.61
CA ASN A 36 -2.64 24.57 9.69
C ASN A 36 -2.19 24.77 8.24
N GLY A 37 -1.54 25.89 7.93
CA GLY A 37 -1.06 26.19 6.57
C GLY A 37 0.07 25.26 6.11
N ILE A 38 0.19 25.13 4.78
CA ILE A 38 1.20 24.29 4.13
C ILE A 38 2.63 24.61 4.59
N ASP A 39 3.02 25.88 4.68
CA ASP A 39 4.37 26.28 5.09
C ASP A 39 4.73 25.77 6.50
N SER A 40 3.78 25.89 7.44
CA SER A 40 3.94 25.37 8.80
C SER A 40 4.07 23.86 8.80
N LEU A 41 3.30 23.15 7.97
CA LEU A 41 3.40 21.70 7.84
C LEU A 41 4.78 21.28 7.29
N LEU A 42 5.26 21.94 6.23
CA LEU A 42 6.55 21.64 5.63
C LEU A 42 7.71 21.89 6.61
N GLU A 43 7.65 22.97 7.40
CA GLU A 43 8.62 23.25 8.46
C GLU A 43 8.61 22.15 9.53
N SER A 44 7.41 21.77 10.02
CA SER A 44 7.24 20.72 11.01
C SER A 44 7.78 19.37 10.52
N LEU A 45 7.51 18.99 9.27
CA LEU A 45 7.99 17.74 8.69
C LEU A 45 9.52 17.73 8.54
N LYS A 46 10.11 18.82 8.00
CA LYS A 46 11.56 18.94 7.82
C LYS A 46 12.32 18.89 9.15
N LYS A 47 11.79 19.56 10.18
CA LYS A 47 12.38 19.63 11.51
C LYS A 47 12.31 18.30 12.27
N ASN A 48 11.32 17.45 11.97
CA ASN A 48 11.06 16.22 12.72
C ASN A 48 11.12 14.97 11.84
N LYS A 49 11.95 14.97 10.78
CA LYS A 49 11.99 13.89 9.79
C LYS A 49 12.22 12.51 10.43
N GLU A 50 13.21 12.37 11.29
CA GLU A 50 13.52 11.10 11.97
C GLU A 50 12.39 10.62 12.88
N TRP A 51 11.84 11.56 13.68
CA TRP A 51 10.68 11.26 14.53
C TRP A 51 9.48 10.83 13.71
N PHE A 52 9.21 11.50 12.59
CA PHE A 52 8.10 11.15 11.71
C PHE A 52 8.31 9.75 11.12
N ASP A 53 9.51 9.45 10.60
CA ASP A 53 9.86 8.11 10.10
C ASP A 53 9.67 7.03 11.19
N GLU A 54 10.02 7.32 12.45
CA GLU A 54 9.76 6.44 13.57
C GLU A 54 8.26 6.23 13.80
N MET A 55 7.46 7.30 13.78
CA MET A 55 6.01 7.23 13.97
C MET A 55 5.33 6.42 12.87
N VAL A 56 5.68 6.66 11.59
CA VAL A 56 5.10 5.85 10.51
C VAL A 56 5.45 4.38 10.71
N THR A 57 6.69 4.08 11.13
CA THR A 57 7.16 2.71 11.35
C THR A 57 6.47 2.02 12.53
N LYS A 58 6.26 2.75 13.61
CA LYS A 58 5.68 2.25 14.87
C LYS A 58 4.17 2.05 14.76
N ASN A 59 3.50 3.00 14.12
CA ASN A 59 2.06 3.05 14.01
C ASN A 59 1.56 2.42 12.72
N SER A 60 2.43 1.85 11.87
CA SER A 60 2.20 1.32 10.52
C SER A 60 1.66 2.32 9.49
N ALA A 61 0.85 3.29 9.93
CA ALA A 61 0.34 4.39 9.16
C ALA A 61 0.20 5.67 10.02
N VAL A 62 0.43 6.81 9.37
CA VAL A 62 0.23 8.15 9.95
C VAL A 62 -0.75 8.91 9.07
N LEU A 63 -1.72 9.60 9.67
CA LEU A 63 -2.72 10.41 9.00
C LEU A 63 -2.50 11.89 9.36
N LEU A 64 -2.15 12.72 8.37
CA LEU A 64 -1.98 14.16 8.56
C LEU A 64 -3.31 14.89 8.31
N ARG A 65 -4.05 15.19 9.38
CA ARG A 65 -5.42 15.71 9.29
C ARG A 65 -5.55 17.15 9.76
N GLY A 66 -6.33 17.95 9.03
CA GLY A 66 -6.66 19.33 9.40
C GLY A 66 -5.68 20.39 8.87
N PHE A 67 -4.77 20.02 7.98
CA PHE A 67 -3.89 20.94 7.26
C PHE A 67 -4.55 21.47 5.97
N ASP A 68 -4.28 22.73 5.62
CA ASP A 68 -4.79 23.39 4.41
C ASP A 68 -3.91 23.05 3.20
N VAL A 69 -4.03 21.81 2.71
CA VAL A 69 -3.37 21.31 1.50
C VAL A 69 -4.39 21.24 0.36
N LYS A 70 -4.16 22.02 -0.69
CA LYS A 70 -5.19 22.38 -1.68
C LYS A 70 -5.15 21.56 -2.95
N ASN A 71 -3.97 21.18 -3.41
CA ASN A 71 -3.80 20.60 -4.74
C ASN A 71 -2.55 19.71 -4.82
N ALA A 72 -2.39 19.03 -5.95
CA ALA A 72 -1.24 18.20 -6.28
C ALA A 72 0.14 18.90 -6.17
N VAL A 73 0.23 20.22 -6.37
CA VAL A 73 1.49 20.96 -6.25
C VAL A 73 1.93 21.04 -4.79
N GLU A 74 1.05 21.51 -3.91
CA GLU A 74 1.32 21.55 -2.46
C GLU A 74 1.51 20.15 -1.87
N PHE A 75 0.77 19.15 -2.39
CA PHE A 75 0.99 17.77 -2.01
C PHE A 75 2.38 17.27 -2.43
N ASN A 76 2.86 17.60 -3.63
CA ASN A 76 4.23 17.26 -4.02
C ASN A 76 5.27 17.91 -3.10
N ASP A 77 5.07 19.15 -2.66
CA ASP A 77 6.00 19.80 -1.72
C ASP A 77 6.10 19.05 -0.40
N ILE A 78 5.00 18.44 0.06
CA ILE A 78 4.98 17.53 1.21
C ILE A 78 5.76 16.25 0.90
N VAL A 79 5.56 15.63 -0.28
CA VAL A 79 6.32 14.44 -0.73
C VAL A 79 7.82 14.73 -0.71
N GLU A 80 8.25 15.87 -1.25
CA GLU A 80 9.66 16.28 -1.27
C GLU A 80 10.20 16.58 0.15
N ALA A 81 9.38 17.11 1.05
CA ALA A 81 9.78 17.38 2.43
C ALA A 81 10.16 16.12 3.21
N PHE A 82 9.55 14.97 2.89
CA PHE A 82 9.99 13.68 3.46
C PHE A 82 11.37 13.28 2.95
N GLY A 83 11.73 13.65 1.73
CA GLY A 83 12.99 13.28 1.10
C GLY A 83 13.17 11.76 1.03
N TRP A 84 12.08 11.03 0.76
CA TRP A 84 12.13 9.62 0.42
C TRP A 84 12.43 9.43 -1.07
N GLU A 85 13.02 8.29 -1.42
CA GLU A 85 13.31 7.94 -2.80
C GLU A 85 12.01 7.72 -3.58
N ASP A 86 12.01 8.17 -4.83
CA ASP A 86 10.92 7.89 -5.77
C ASP A 86 11.06 6.48 -6.35
N ILE A 87 9.94 5.88 -6.75
CA ILE A 87 9.94 4.61 -7.46
C ILE A 87 9.06 4.71 -8.69
N ARG A 88 9.54 4.16 -9.81
CA ARG A 88 8.76 4.08 -11.02
C ARG A 88 7.61 3.08 -10.82
N TYR A 89 6.38 3.53 -11.03
CA TYR A 89 5.23 2.64 -11.04
C TYR A 89 5.31 1.63 -12.18
N VAL A 90 5.13 0.35 -11.84
CA VAL A 90 5.00 -0.76 -12.78
C VAL A 90 3.83 -1.61 -12.33
N GLY A 91 2.69 -1.48 -13.00
CA GLY A 91 1.50 -2.25 -12.66
C GLY A 91 0.40 -2.18 -13.72
N PRO A 92 -0.70 -2.93 -13.50
CA PRO A 92 -1.79 -3.07 -14.47
C PRO A 92 -2.85 -1.96 -14.36
N ALA A 93 -2.83 -1.15 -13.30
CA ALA A 93 -3.82 -0.10 -13.11
C ALA A 93 -3.46 1.12 -13.96
N PRO A 94 -4.41 1.72 -14.70
CA PRO A 94 -4.20 2.97 -15.39
C PRO A 94 -3.96 4.09 -14.37
N ARG A 95 -2.93 4.91 -14.62
CA ARG A 95 -2.56 6.08 -13.82
C ARG A 95 -2.26 7.25 -14.73
N THR A 96 -2.73 8.43 -14.36
CA THR A 96 -2.46 9.70 -15.04
C THR A 96 -1.43 10.50 -14.25
N HIS A 97 -0.40 10.99 -14.93
CA HIS A 97 0.57 11.91 -14.34
C HIS A 97 -0.08 13.26 -14.06
N VAL A 98 0.06 13.77 -12.84
CA VAL A 98 -0.54 15.05 -12.44
C VAL A 98 0.52 16.13 -12.28
N HIS A 99 1.51 15.90 -11.41
CA HIS A 99 2.56 16.88 -11.12
C HIS A 99 3.80 16.24 -10.50
N LYS A 100 4.97 16.35 -11.14
CA LYS A 100 6.26 15.81 -10.62
C LYS A 100 6.11 14.34 -10.16
N ARG A 101 6.14 14.05 -8.85
CA ARG A 101 6.01 12.70 -8.29
C ARG A 101 4.56 12.28 -8.01
N VAL A 102 3.60 13.14 -8.33
CA VAL A 102 2.18 12.93 -8.07
C VAL A 102 1.49 12.38 -9.32
N TRP A 103 0.84 11.25 -9.13
CA TRP A 103 0.02 10.54 -10.10
C TRP A 103 -1.37 10.30 -9.50
N THR A 104 -2.38 10.11 -10.32
CA THR A 104 -3.64 9.51 -9.88
C THR A 104 -3.40 8.06 -9.45
N ALA A 105 -4.23 7.54 -8.53
CA ALA A 105 -4.05 6.20 -7.97
C ALA A 105 -4.56 5.10 -8.90
N ASN A 106 -5.87 4.83 -8.92
CA ASN A 106 -6.49 3.90 -9.87
C ASN A 106 -7.69 4.61 -10.51
N GLU A 107 -7.82 4.45 -11.82
CA GLU A 107 -8.90 5.00 -12.62
C GLU A 107 -9.84 3.88 -13.13
N GLY A 108 -9.90 2.75 -12.42
CA GLY A 108 -10.87 1.68 -12.68
C GLY A 108 -12.28 2.02 -12.17
N PRO A 109 -13.33 1.28 -12.56
CA PRO A 109 -14.72 1.63 -12.25
C PRO A 109 -15.03 1.78 -10.74
N LEU A 110 -15.82 2.78 -10.30
CA LEU A 110 -16.23 2.95 -8.89
C LEU A 110 -17.05 1.80 -8.32
N SER A 111 -17.74 1.05 -9.17
CA SER A 111 -18.62 -0.02 -8.73
C SER A 111 -17.88 -1.29 -8.29
N GLU A 112 -16.56 -1.37 -8.53
CA GLU A 112 -15.76 -2.54 -8.20
C GLU A 112 -14.91 -2.32 -6.94
N PHE A 113 -14.82 -3.35 -6.11
CA PHE A 113 -13.99 -3.33 -4.91
C PHE A 113 -12.53 -3.65 -5.23
N ILE A 114 -11.63 -2.86 -4.65
CA ILE A 114 -10.20 -3.16 -4.63
C ILE A 114 -9.90 -4.07 -3.43
N TYR A 115 -9.49 -5.30 -3.71
CA TYR A 115 -9.10 -6.25 -2.66
C TYR A 115 -7.80 -5.82 -1.96
N TYR A 116 -7.64 -6.22 -0.70
CA TYR A 116 -6.39 -5.99 0.03
C TYR A 116 -5.19 -6.60 -0.69
N HIS A 117 -4.14 -5.81 -0.84
CA HIS A 117 -2.88 -6.22 -1.43
C HIS A 117 -1.73 -5.36 -0.90
N HIS A 118 -0.51 -5.80 -1.17
CA HIS A 118 0.68 -4.98 -1.07
C HIS A 118 0.90 -4.28 -2.42
N GLU A 119 1.23 -2.99 -2.42
CA GLU A 119 1.49 -2.25 -3.66
C GLU A 119 2.66 -2.88 -4.40
N MET A 120 2.49 -3.15 -5.70
CA MET A 120 3.53 -3.72 -6.55
C MET A 120 4.09 -5.06 -6.01
N VAL A 121 3.27 -5.89 -5.36
CA VAL A 121 3.69 -7.16 -4.72
C VAL A 121 4.28 -8.21 -5.67
N LEU A 122 4.10 -8.04 -6.99
CA LEU A 122 4.52 -9.01 -8.01
C LEU A 122 5.77 -8.58 -8.78
N ILE A 123 6.46 -7.54 -8.31
CA ILE A 123 7.71 -7.06 -8.90
C ILE A 123 8.79 -6.94 -7.83
N ASN A 124 10.04 -7.16 -8.22
CA ASN A 124 11.17 -7.19 -7.28
C ASN A 124 11.46 -5.81 -6.67
N GLU A 125 11.19 -4.74 -7.42
CA GLU A 125 11.32 -3.36 -6.95
C GLU A 125 9.95 -2.84 -6.53
N PHE A 126 9.61 -2.97 -5.24
CA PHE A 126 8.35 -2.48 -4.67
C PHE A 126 8.56 -1.27 -3.75
N PRO A 127 7.54 -0.41 -3.55
CA PRO A 127 7.65 0.72 -2.63
C PRO A 127 7.79 0.27 -1.18
N LYS A 128 8.60 1.02 -0.41
CA LYS A 128 8.69 0.86 1.04
C LYS A 128 7.58 1.61 1.79
N LYS A 129 7.03 2.65 1.15
CA LYS A 129 6.01 3.55 1.66
C LYS A 129 5.11 3.99 0.51
N VAL A 130 3.82 4.13 0.78
CA VAL A 130 2.89 4.85 -0.10
C VAL A 130 2.31 6.05 0.64
N ILE A 131 2.13 7.11 -0.12
CA ILE A 131 1.53 8.36 0.31
C ILE A 131 0.29 8.59 -0.54
N LEU A 132 -0.85 8.85 0.10
CA LEU A 132 -2.06 9.25 -0.60
C LEU A 132 -2.51 10.64 -0.19
N PHE A 133 -3.18 11.33 -1.09
CA PHE A 133 -3.78 12.64 -0.85
C PHE A 133 -5.20 12.67 -1.40
N CYS A 134 -6.11 13.19 -0.58
CA CYS A 134 -7.47 13.48 -0.99
C CYS A 134 -7.55 14.95 -1.37
N GLU A 135 -7.55 15.25 -2.67
CA GLU A 135 -7.79 16.60 -3.16
C GLU A 135 -9.26 16.98 -3.00
N VAL A 136 -10.15 16.10 -3.49
CA VAL A 136 -11.61 16.21 -3.43
C VAL A 136 -12.17 15.02 -2.66
N PRO A 137 -12.86 15.23 -1.52
CA PRO A 137 -13.48 14.15 -0.78
C PRO A 137 -14.70 13.59 -1.52
N PRO A 138 -14.91 12.26 -1.49
CA PRO A 138 -16.11 11.65 -2.06
C PRO A 138 -17.36 12.10 -1.28
N PRO A 139 -18.54 12.16 -1.93
CA PRO A 139 -19.79 12.50 -1.25
C PRO A 139 -20.25 11.39 -0.27
N GLU A 140 -19.98 10.14 -0.59
CA GLU A 140 -20.26 8.93 0.20
C GLU A 140 -19.25 7.84 -0.17
N GLY A 141 -18.93 6.96 0.77
CA GLY A 141 -17.98 5.88 0.57
C GLY A 141 -16.59 6.41 0.20
N GLY A 142 -15.89 5.65 -0.64
CA GLY A 142 -14.59 6.02 -1.18
C GLY A 142 -13.48 6.02 -0.13
N GLU A 143 -13.73 5.35 1.00
CA GLU A 143 -12.74 5.18 2.04
C GLU A 143 -11.63 4.24 1.58
N THR A 144 -10.48 4.44 2.19
CA THR A 144 -9.28 3.68 1.88
C THR A 144 -8.94 2.77 3.04
N PRO A 145 -9.53 1.57 3.08
CA PRO A 145 -9.25 0.65 4.16
C PRO A 145 -7.81 0.16 4.09
N PHE A 146 -7.22 -0.07 5.25
CA PHE A 146 -5.92 -0.71 5.37
C PHE A 146 -5.89 -1.59 6.62
N VAL A 147 -5.06 -2.62 6.61
CA VAL A 147 -4.93 -3.60 7.69
C VAL A 147 -3.45 -3.91 7.92
N PRO A 148 -2.95 -4.08 9.14
CA PRO A 148 -1.56 -4.48 9.32
C PRO A 148 -1.38 -5.95 8.91
N SER A 149 -0.64 -6.23 7.82
CA SER A 149 -0.54 -7.61 7.32
C SER A 149 0.18 -8.57 8.27
N PHE A 150 0.96 -8.08 9.23
CA PHE A 150 1.50 -8.92 10.32
C PHE A 150 0.41 -9.48 11.22
N LYS A 151 -0.67 -8.72 11.47
CA LYS A 151 -1.82 -9.21 12.24
C LYS A 151 -2.66 -10.20 11.45
N VAL A 152 -2.80 -9.99 10.14
CA VAL A 152 -3.43 -10.98 9.26
C VAL A 152 -2.62 -12.28 9.32
N THR A 153 -1.29 -12.19 9.31
CA THR A 153 -0.41 -13.36 9.30
C THR A 153 -0.39 -14.08 10.64
N GLU A 154 -0.28 -13.37 11.77
CA GLU A 154 -0.47 -13.93 13.11
C GLU A 154 -1.77 -14.73 13.19
N ARG A 155 -2.87 -14.13 12.72
CA ARG A 155 -4.19 -14.78 12.72
C ARG A 155 -4.25 -15.99 11.78
N MET A 156 -3.63 -15.91 10.60
CA MET A 156 -3.53 -17.03 9.67
C MET A 156 -2.73 -18.20 10.26
N MET A 157 -1.63 -17.91 10.97
CA MET A 157 -0.81 -18.93 11.65
C MET A 157 -1.60 -19.62 12.76
N GLU A 158 -2.46 -18.88 13.46
CA GLU A 158 -3.33 -19.42 14.52
C GLU A 158 -4.50 -20.23 13.95
N GLU A 159 -5.19 -19.72 12.93
CA GLU A 159 -6.43 -20.31 12.40
C GLU A 159 -6.17 -21.40 11.34
N PHE A 160 -5.08 -21.30 10.57
CA PHE A 160 -4.78 -22.16 9.41
C PHE A 160 -3.30 -22.60 9.34
N PRO A 161 -2.72 -23.17 10.40
CA PRO A 161 -1.29 -23.49 10.46
C PRO A 161 -0.80 -24.43 9.35
N GLU A 162 -1.58 -25.44 8.98
CA GLU A 162 -1.22 -26.37 7.90
C GLU A 162 -1.16 -25.68 6.52
N PHE A 163 -2.06 -24.74 6.27
CA PHE A 163 -2.05 -23.95 5.03
C PHE A 163 -0.86 -22.98 5.00
N VAL A 164 -0.57 -22.35 6.13
CA VAL A 164 0.62 -21.51 6.31
C VAL A 164 1.90 -22.29 6.01
N ASP A 165 2.03 -23.51 6.55
CA ASP A 165 3.16 -24.41 6.27
C ASP A 165 3.24 -24.75 4.77
N GLU A 166 2.11 -25.05 4.12
CA GLU A 166 2.06 -25.35 2.70
C GLU A 166 2.52 -24.15 1.85
N VAL A 167 2.07 -22.94 2.18
CA VAL A 167 2.49 -21.70 1.49
C VAL A 167 3.97 -21.41 1.71
N GLU A 168 4.52 -21.68 2.90
CA GLU A 168 5.96 -21.53 3.16
C GLU A 168 6.82 -22.50 2.36
N GLU A 169 6.36 -23.74 2.18
CA GLU A 169 7.09 -24.76 1.43
C GLU A 169 7.01 -24.53 -0.08
N LYS A 170 5.82 -24.19 -0.58
CA LYS A 170 5.47 -24.23 -2.01
C LYS A 170 5.36 -22.86 -2.67
N GLY A 171 5.12 -21.80 -1.90
CA GLY A 171 4.80 -20.49 -2.43
C GLY A 171 3.46 -20.44 -3.17
N LEU A 172 3.27 -19.37 -3.97
CA LEU A 172 2.06 -19.09 -4.73
C LEU A 172 2.39 -18.90 -6.21
N LYS A 173 1.46 -19.29 -7.10
CA LYS A 173 1.53 -18.94 -8.53
C LYS A 173 0.36 -18.09 -8.93
N TYR A 174 0.70 -16.99 -9.58
CA TYR A 174 -0.25 -16.08 -10.18
C TYR A 174 -0.27 -16.29 -11.69
N THR A 175 -1.47 -16.39 -12.26
CA THR A 175 -1.67 -16.42 -13.71
C THR A 175 -2.36 -15.13 -14.13
N PHE A 176 -1.70 -14.36 -14.99
CA PHE A 176 -2.24 -13.13 -15.57
C PHE A 176 -2.55 -13.35 -17.03
N ILE A 177 -3.76 -12.95 -17.44
CA ILE A 177 -4.16 -12.90 -18.84
C ILE A 177 -4.26 -11.43 -19.21
N ALA A 178 -3.30 -10.94 -19.98
CA ALA A 178 -3.32 -9.58 -20.50
C ALA A 178 -4.20 -9.52 -21.76
N LEU A 179 -5.02 -8.48 -21.87
CA LEU A 179 -5.88 -8.26 -23.04
C LEU A 179 -5.05 -7.81 -24.25
N SER A 180 -5.58 -8.00 -25.45
CA SER A 180 -4.94 -7.56 -26.70
C SER A 180 -4.90 -6.05 -26.88
N SER A 181 -5.72 -5.31 -26.13
CA SER A 181 -5.85 -3.85 -26.14
C SER A 181 -6.30 -3.37 -24.78
N ASP A 182 -6.08 -2.10 -24.47
CA ASP A 182 -6.55 -1.50 -23.22
C ASP A 182 -8.08 -1.51 -23.14
N ASN A 183 -8.61 -1.78 -21.94
CA ASN A 183 -10.02 -1.71 -21.61
C ASN A 183 -10.23 -0.91 -20.31
N THR A 184 -10.52 0.38 -20.44
CA THR A 184 -10.75 1.27 -19.30
C THR A 184 -11.99 0.93 -18.47
N THR A 185 -12.85 0.00 -18.92
CA THR A 185 -14.00 -0.46 -18.13
C THR A 185 -13.65 -1.61 -17.18
N SER A 186 -12.38 -2.04 -17.10
CA SER A 186 -11.93 -3.11 -16.22
C SER A 186 -10.82 -2.63 -15.29
N MET A 187 -10.86 -3.07 -14.03
CA MET A 187 -9.76 -2.87 -13.07
C MET A 187 -8.42 -3.47 -13.53
N ARG A 188 -8.45 -4.45 -14.44
CA ARG A 188 -7.27 -5.05 -15.10
C ARG A 188 -7.29 -4.76 -16.59
N GLY A 189 -7.66 -3.53 -16.92
CA GLY A 189 -7.87 -3.07 -18.28
C GLY A 189 -6.62 -3.01 -19.13
N ARG A 190 -5.43 -2.90 -18.53
CA ARG A 190 -4.18 -2.67 -19.27
C ARG A 190 -3.84 -3.87 -20.17
N GLY A 191 -3.77 -3.62 -21.47
CA GLY A 191 -3.36 -4.58 -22.47
C GLY A 191 -1.86 -4.85 -22.42
N TRP A 192 -1.43 -5.96 -23.03
CA TRP A 192 -0.01 -6.32 -23.05
C TRP A 192 0.86 -5.26 -23.74
N GLN A 193 0.30 -4.55 -24.73
CA GLN A 193 1.04 -3.55 -25.50
C GLN A 193 1.46 -2.37 -24.65
N ASP A 194 0.56 -1.85 -23.83
CA ASP A 194 0.88 -0.80 -22.86
C ASP A 194 1.74 -1.38 -21.73
N ALA A 195 1.38 -2.55 -21.17
CA ALA A 195 2.14 -3.20 -20.10
C ALA A 195 3.63 -3.37 -20.43
N PHE A 196 3.94 -3.80 -21.66
CA PHE A 196 5.31 -3.97 -22.14
C PHE A 196 5.81 -2.79 -22.98
N ALA A 197 5.05 -1.70 -23.12
CA ALA A 197 5.36 -0.51 -23.90
C ALA A 197 5.82 -0.80 -25.35
N THR A 198 5.17 -1.74 -26.04
CA THR A 198 5.52 -2.17 -27.41
C THR A 198 4.31 -2.75 -28.13
N HIS A 199 4.26 -2.62 -29.45
CA HIS A 199 3.26 -3.27 -30.31
C HIS A 199 3.77 -4.57 -30.96
N ASP A 200 5.05 -4.90 -30.77
CA ASP A 200 5.68 -6.12 -31.28
C ASP A 200 5.67 -7.20 -30.19
N GLN A 201 5.03 -8.33 -30.51
CA GLN A 201 4.92 -9.47 -29.61
C GLN A 201 6.29 -10.07 -29.25
N GLN A 202 7.23 -10.15 -30.19
CA GLN A 202 8.57 -10.70 -29.91
C GLN A 202 9.33 -9.80 -28.94
N GLU A 203 9.21 -8.49 -29.12
CA GLU A 203 9.79 -7.51 -28.20
C GLU A 203 9.11 -7.54 -26.83
N ALA A 204 7.80 -7.78 -26.76
CA ALA A 204 7.08 -7.95 -25.50
C ALA A 204 7.55 -9.21 -24.75
N GLU A 205 7.69 -10.34 -25.45
CA GLU A 205 8.22 -11.59 -24.91
C GLU A 205 9.67 -11.43 -24.43
N ARG A 206 10.50 -10.69 -25.18
CA ARG A 206 11.88 -10.35 -24.76
C ARG A 206 11.89 -9.50 -23.51
N ARG A 207 11.06 -8.45 -23.43
CA ARG A 207 10.93 -7.60 -22.24
C ARG A 207 10.43 -8.39 -21.05
N TYR A 208 9.44 -9.26 -21.26
CA TYR A 208 8.94 -10.19 -20.24
C TYR A 208 10.05 -11.13 -19.74
N ALA A 209 10.85 -11.71 -20.63
CA ALA A 209 11.99 -12.55 -20.26
C ALA A 209 13.12 -11.76 -19.55
N CYS A 210 13.21 -10.45 -19.79
CA CYS A 210 14.10 -9.55 -19.06
C CYS A 210 13.52 -9.06 -17.73
N ILE A 211 12.22 -9.24 -17.46
CA ILE A 211 11.71 -9.14 -16.09
C ILE A 211 12.38 -10.30 -15.37
N PRO A 212 13.23 -10.02 -14.37
CA PRO A 212 13.89 -11.10 -13.65
C PRO A 212 12.78 -12.05 -13.16
N PRO A 213 12.87 -13.36 -13.42
CA PRO A 213 11.98 -14.30 -12.75
C PRO A 213 12.03 -13.97 -11.25
N TYR A 214 10.90 -14.10 -10.56
CA TYR A 214 10.90 -14.11 -9.10
C TYR A 214 11.74 -15.31 -8.67
N ASN A 215 13.04 -15.09 -8.53
CA ASN A 215 14.05 -16.10 -8.30
C ASN A 215 14.68 -15.75 -6.97
N ASN A 216 14.44 -16.61 -5.98
CA ASN A 216 15.14 -16.65 -4.70
C ASN A 216 16.64 -16.86 -4.93
N GLN A 217 17.37 -15.81 -5.28
CA GLN A 217 18.82 -15.83 -5.28
C GLN A 217 19.35 -14.81 -4.28
N HIS A 218 18.77 -14.80 -3.09
CA HIS A 218 19.54 -14.50 -1.90
C HIS A 218 19.89 -15.83 -1.22
N GLU A 219 21.20 -16.12 -1.19
CA GLU A 219 21.78 -17.28 -0.54
C GLU A 219 21.15 -17.52 0.83
N ASN A 220 20.75 -18.77 1.06
CA ASN A 220 20.52 -19.43 2.35
C ASN A 220 21.16 -18.71 3.56
N SER A 221 20.60 -17.60 4.01
CA SER A 221 20.66 -17.27 5.40
C SER A 221 19.62 -18.16 6.04
N LYS A 222 20.08 -19.31 6.55
CA LYS A 222 19.44 -20.03 7.65
C LYS A 222 19.42 -19.15 8.91
N GLY A 223 18.98 -17.91 8.77
CA GLY A 223 18.66 -17.00 9.84
C GLY A 223 17.36 -17.51 10.41
N LYS A 224 17.44 -18.01 11.64
CA LYS A 224 16.28 -18.24 12.50
C LYS A 224 15.59 -16.88 12.75
N GLY A 225 14.90 -16.33 11.76
CA GLY A 225 13.91 -15.30 11.98
C GLY A 225 12.86 -15.88 12.91
N ALA A 226 12.43 -15.13 13.92
CA ALA A 226 11.37 -15.60 14.80
C ALA A 226 10.14 -16.00 13.95
N ARG A 227 9.59 -17.18 14.21
CA ARG A 227 8.31 -17.63 13.63
C ARG A 227 7.18 -16.87 14.32
N ASP A 228 7.15 -15.56 14.09
CA ASP A 228 6.12 -14.62 14.52
C ASP A 228 5.49 -13.96 13.28
N GLY A 229 4.30 -13.38 13.42
CA GLY A 229 3.58 -12.83 12.25
C GLY A 229 4.32 -11.70 11.56
N ARG A 230 5.19 -10.96 12.27
CA ARG A 230 6.01 -9.90 11.67
C ARG A 230 7.11 -10.47 10.79
N GLY A 231 7.79 -11.51 11.24
CA GLY A 231 8.84 -12.23 10.52
C GLY A 231 8.27 -12.98 9.32
N MET A 232 7.23 -13.79 9.55
CA MET A 232 6.64 -14.60 8.49
C MET A 232 6.08 -13.78 7.35
N ALA A 233 5.46 -12.65 7.65
CA ALA A 233 4.93 -11.87 6.56
C ALA A 233 5.96 -10.90 5.97
N ARG A 234 7.04 -10.52 6.66
CA ARG A 234 8.22 -9.99 5.94
C ARG A 234 8.69 -10.99 4.88
N LYS A 235 8.76 -12.27 5.22
CA LYS A 235 9.10 -13.33 4.27
C LYS A 235 8.07 -13.45 3.14
N TRP A 236 6.78 -13.58 3.45
CA TRP A 236 5.76 -13.80 2.41
C TRP A 236 5.51 -12.60 1.50
N TRP A 237 5.74 -11.38 1.99
CA TRP A 237 5.26 -10.18 1.30
C TRP A 237 6.37 -9.15 1.02
N CYS A 238 7.63 -9.43 1.41
CA CYS A 238 8.76 -8.50 1.23
C CYS A 238 10.13 -9.15 0.95
N GLU A 239 10.37 -10.44 1.25
CA GLU A 239 11.69 -11.07 1.08
C GLU A 239 11.64 -12.25 0.09
N ASP A 240 12.72 -12.37 -0.66
CA ASP A 240 12.96 -13.21 -1.84
C ASP A 240 13.02 -14.72 -1.54
N ASP A 241 11.98 -15.31 -0.91
CA ASP A 241 11.95 -16.74 -0.57
C ASP A 241 10.61 -17.45 -0.89
N PHE A 242 10.31 -17.69 -2.17
CA PHE A 242 9.33 -18.69 -2.64
C PHE A 242 9.93 -19.78 -3.55
N GLY A 243 9.91 -21.04 -3.06
CA GLY A 243 10.36 -22.22 -3.79
C GLY A 243 9.48 -22.61 -4.97
N THR A 244 9.98 -23.48 -5.85
CA THR A 244 9.50 -23.71 -7.22
C THR A 244 8.40 -24.77 -7.38
N GLU A 245 7.74 -25.26 -6.33
CA GLU A 245 6.70 -26.30 -6.47
C GLU A 245 5.30 -25.75 -6.23
N THR A 246 4.47 -25.75 -7.27
CA THR A 246 3.27 -24.93 -7.30
C THR A 246 2.00 -25.67 -6.88
N ILE A 247 1.13 -25.00 -6.13
CA ILE A 247 -0.25 -25.46 -5.86
C ILE A 247 -1.20 -24.88 -6.92
N ASP A 248 -1.88 -25.75 -7.68
CA ASP A 248 -3.09 -25.40 -8.43
C ASP A 248 -4.31 -25.81 -7.60
N LYS A 249 -4.96 -24.85 -6.93
CA LYS A 249 -6.21 -25.07 -6.22
C LYS A 249 -7.27 -24.13 -6.78
N GLY A 250 -7.96 -24.60 -7.83
CA GLY A 250 -9.27 -24.07 -8.21
C GLY A 250 -10.28 -24.28 -7.08
N VAL A 251 -10.47 -23.28 -6.23
CA VAL A 251 -11.49 -23.32 -5.18
C VAL A 251 -12.82 -22.85 -5.75
N ARG A 252 -13.68 -23.83 -6.08
CA ARG A 252 -15.13 -23.64 -6.13
C ARG A 252 -15.67 -23.82 -4.72
N GLY A 253 -16.24 -22.76 -4.13
CA GLY A 253 -17.29 -22.91 -3.12
C GLY A 253 -17.17 -22.11 -1.82
N LYS A 254 -18.23 -21.31 -1.61
CA LYS A 254 -18.74 -20.69 -0.37
C LYS A 254 -17.98 -19.48 0.18
N GLU A 255 -18.38 -18.33 -0.35
CA GLU A 255 -18.41 -17.04 0.34
C GLU A 255 -18.86 -17.21 1.79
N ARG A 256 -18.03 -16.76 2.72
CA ARG A 256 -18.49 -16.25 4.00
C ARG A 256 -17.99 -14.82 4.08
N GLU A 257 -18.91 -13.90 3.90
CA GLU A 257 -18.74 -12.48 4.18
C GLU A 257 -18.27 -12.31 5.64
N ALA A 258 -17.11 -11.68 5.81
CA ALA A 258 -16.79 -11.02 7.05
C ALA A 258 -17.18 -9.55 6.87
N ASP A 259 -18.46 -9.28 7.11
CA ASP A 259 -18.98 -7.92 7.19
C ASP A 259 -18.31 -7.18 8.35
N VAL A 260 -17.55 -6.15 8.02
CA VAL A 260 -17.32 -5.00 8.89
C VAL A 260 -17.56 -3.75 8.05
N VAL A 261 -18.85 -3.43 7.88
CA VAL A 261 -19.29 -2.14 7.37
C VAL A 261 -19.12 -1.12 8.50
N GLN A 262 -18.29 -0.11 8.30
CA GLN A 262 -18.32 1.12 9.08
C GLN A 262 -18.27 2.31 8.12
N HIS A 263 -19.38 3.06 8.05
CA HIS A 263 -19.52 4.30 7.29
C HIS A 263 -18.62 5.39 7.88
N VAL A 264 -17.74 6.03 7.09
CA VAL A 264 -17.11 7.29 7.54
C VAL A 264 -16.72 8.22 6.39
N GLY A 265 -17.45 9.34 6.28
CA GLY A 265 -17.11 10.43 5.37
C GLY A 265 -15.97 11.34 5.85
N ARG A 266 -15.31 11.97 4.87
CA ARG A 266 -14.31 13.07 4.90
C ARG A 266 -13.04 12.82 5.74
N ASP A 267 -11.85 12.81 5.10
CA ASP A 267 -10.64 13.57 5.53
C ASP A 267 -9.31 13.08 4.87
N LYS A 268 -8.34 13.99 4.78
CA LYS A 268 -7.15 13.94 3.89
C LYS A 268 -5.87 13.30 4.48
N THR A 269 -5.06 12.78 3.56
CA THR A 269 -3.64 12.33 3.55
C THR A 269 -3.18 11.27 4.56
N ILE A 270 -2.98 10.04 4.07
CA ILE A 270 -2.50 8.89 4.87
C ILE A 270 -1.14 8.40 4.32
N PHE A 271 -0.24 8.07 5.24
CA PHE A 271 1.13 7.59 5.02
C PHE A 271 1.27 6.19 5.60
N THR A 272 2.12 5.35 5.02
CA THR A 272 2.41 3.97 5.50
C THR A 272 3.92 3.70 5.56
N SER A 273 4.42 2.90 6.50
CA SER A 273 5.85 2.54 6.62
C SER A 273 6.08 1.07 6.97
N LYS A 274 7.20 0.53 6.48
CA LYS A 274 7.72 -0.80 6.82
C LYS A 274 8.60 -0.76 8.08
N LYS A 275 8.08 -1.29 9.19
CA LYS A 275 8.73 -2.42 9.89
C LYS A 275 7.66 -3.46 10.15
N SER A 276 7.77 -4.56 9.40
CA SER A 276 6.71 -5.53 9.15
C SER A 276 5.52 -4.90 8.43
N LEU A 277 5.43 -5.22 7.13
CA LEU A 277 4.17 -5.58 6.50
C LEU A 277 3.20 -4.45 6.17
N GLY A 278 3.47 -3.85 5.02
CA GLY A 278 2.62 -2.82 4.44
C GLY A 278 1.44 -3.39 3.67
N CYS A 279 0.26 -3.44 4.26
CA CYS A 279 -0.91 -3.16 3.43
C CYS A 279 -0.92 -1.68 3.07
N HIS A 280 -1.28 -1.38 1.83
CA HIS A 280 -1.70 -0.05 1.42
C HIS A 280 -3.22 -0.19 1.15
N LEU A 281 -4.08 0.72 1.54
CA LEU A 281 -4.08 2.17 1.32
C LEU A 281 -4.10 2.53 -0.18
N GLN A 282 -5.29 2.56 -0.79
CA GLN A 282 -5.63 3.20 -2.06
C GLN A 282 -6.91 4.06 -1.94
N ILE A 283 -6.85 5.36 -2.27
CA ILE A 283 -7.99 6.30 -2.41
C ILE A 283 -8.44 6.27 -3.87
N ASP A 284 -9.76 6.27 -4.02
CA ASP A 284 -10.55 6.00 -5.21
C ASP A 284 -10.57 7.10 -6.28
N GLY A 285 -10.77 6.65 -7.52
CA GLY A 285 -11.58 7.27 -8.56
C GLY A 285 -12.16 6.11 -9.38
N LEU A 286 -13.45 6.07 -9.75
CA LEU A 286 -14.00 6.58 -11.02
C LEU A 286 -15.54 6.52 -11.19
N LEU A 287 -16.21 7.69 -11.25
CA LEU A 287 -17.54 7.94 -11.85
C LEU A 287 -18.58 6.80 -11.99
N ALA A 288 -19.64 6.86 -11.18
CA ALA A 288 -21.07 6.90 -11.55
C ALA A 288 -21.93 6.81 -10.28
#